data_AF-W7DXW4-F1
#
_entry.id   AF-W7DXW4-F1
#
_cell.length_a   1.000
_cell.length_b   1.000
_cell.length_c   1.000
_cell.angle_alpha   90.00
_cell.angle_beta   90.00
_cell.angle_gamma   90.00
#
_symmetry.space_group_name_H-M   'P 1'
#
loop_
_entity.id
_entity.type
_entity.pdbx_description
1 polymer ?
#
loop_
_entity_poly.entity_id
_entity_poly.type
_entity_poly.pdbx_seq_one_letter_code
_entity_poly.pdbx_strand_id
1 'polypeptide(L)'
;MSSLEAIYTKLPENLHDLPKPQSEKELEEMNYRVRHWMSTIPGTLKIGSKEHKQAVCQMFRETFNPYRPTFMNWPKLSEEEIKRLKSLPIWDIAVHTEGKARLRMAAYVKEIVDPEMADAIARNAWEENRHKEVLTDLVKFYGIPLAEEQEYQLPKDAEWAYMVTGFSECWDSFFAFGLFSVAQKSGFFTKELIETFEPVMQEECRHILLFANWLAWHRKNLSLIKRVKFEAKLYAVHAFLIYERLGLIREVDVDGQEYYEDNNFTINGVAELGKDKTTLKEFLQLCLSENEKRFAGYDRRLVRPKTAPFLTRLILRFLPKKLANKQLA
;
A
#
# COMPACT_ATOMS: atom_id res chain seq x y z
N MET A 1 11.99 -10.52 -21.32
CA MET A 1 11.87 -9.55 -20.22
C MET A 1 11.98 -8.15 -20.79
N SER A 2 10.95 -7.32 -20.65
CA SER A 2 11.00 -5.93 -21.12
C SER A 2 11.87 -5.06 -20.20
N SER A 3 12.32 -3.88 -20.66
CA SER A 3 13.03 -2.92 -19.80
C SER A 3 12.17 -2.43 -18.62
N LEU A 4 10.85 -2.52 -18.75
CA LEU A 4 9.89 -2.18 -17.71
C LEU A 4 9.81 -3.28 -16.65
N GLU A 5 9.71 -4.52 -17.11
CA GLU A 5 9.64 -5.70 -16.24
C GLU A 5 10.90 -5.87 -15.40
N ALA A 6 12.06 -5.50 -15.94
CA ALA A 6 13.30 -5.47 -15.19
C ALA A 6 13.26 -4.52 -13.96
N ILE A 7 12.44 -3.46 -13.99
CA ILE A 7 12.34 -2.50 -12.87
C ILE A 7 11.76 -3.19 -11.63
N TYR A 8 10.69 -3.96 -11.79
CA TYR A 8 10.02 -4.58 -10.65
C TYR A 8 10.44 -6.03 -10.36
N THR A 9 11.25 -6.65 -11.23
CA THR A 9 11.78 -8.02 -11.00
C THR A 9 13.26 -8.07 -10.64
N LYS A 10 14.06 -7.08 -11.07
CA LYS A 10 15.53 -7.11 -10.96
C LYS A 10 16.17 -5.90 -10.28
N LEU A 11 15.44 -4.80 -10.09
CA LEU A 11 15.96 -3.61 -9.41
C LEU A 11 15.29 -3.44 -8.05
N PRO A 12 16.04 -3.36 -6.94
CA PRO A 12 17.50 -3.20 -6.87
C PRO A 12 18.27 -4.52 -6.96
N GLU A 13 17.60 -5.65 -6.73
CA GLU A 13 18.15 -7.01 -6.81
C GLU A 13 17.11 -7.95 -7.41
N ASN A 14 17.52 -9.12 -7.90
CA ASN A 14 16.58 -10.13 -8.38
C ASN A 14 15.80 -10.72 -7.19
N LEU A 15 14.47 -10.59 -7.25
CA LEU A 15 13.54 -11.03 -6.20
C LEU A 15 13.73 -12.50 -5.79
N HIS A 16 14.09 -13.37 -6.74
CA HIS A 16 14.29 -14.79 -6.47
C HIS A 16 15.69 -15.14 -5.97
N ASP A 17 16.64 -14.18 -5.97
CA ASP A 17 18.05 -14.41 -5.63
C ASP A 17 18.48 -13.75 -4.30
N LEU A 18 17.57 -13.11 -3.55
CA LEU A 18 17.92 -12.37 -2.32
C LEU A 18 18.50 -13.25 -1.20
N PRO A 19 19.57 -12.88 -0.50
CA PRO A 19 20.10 -13.70 0.59
C PRO A 19 19.09 -13.85 1.73
N LYS A 20 19.12 -14.99 2.43
CA LYS A 20 18.44 -15.12 3.74
C LYS A 20 19.28 -14.36 4.78
N PRO A 21 18.65 -13.79 5.83
CA PRO A 21 19.38 -13.28 6.99
C PRO A 21 20.32 -14.36 7.53
N GLN A 22 21.56 -14.01 7.80
CA GLN A 22 22.62 -14.91 8.25
C GLN A 22 22.50 -15.23 9.75
N SER A 23 21.73 -14.42 10.51
CA SER A 23 21.49 -14.60 11.94
C SER A 23 20.17 -13.97 12.39
N GLU A 24 19.68 -14.38 13.56
CA GLU A 24 18.53 -13.73 14.23
C GLU A 24 18.79 -12.24 14.48
N LYS A 25 20.01 -11.88 14.86
CA LYS A 25 20.42 -10.49 15.08
C LYS A 25 20.32 -9.66 13.80
N GLU A 26 20.76 -10.19 12.67
CA GLU A 26 20.62 -9.50 11.38
C GLU A 26 19.14 -9.31 11.00
N LEU A 27 18.30 -10.33 11.25
CA LEU A 27 16.86 -10.23 11.04
C LEU A 27 16.22 -9.16 11.94
N GLU A 28 16.61 -9.07 13.22
CA GLU A 28 16.17 -8.02 14.13
C GLU A 28 16.58 -6.63 13.65
N GLU A 29 17.83 -6.45 13.22
CA GLU A 29 18.34 -5.18 12.70
C GLU A 29 17.64 -4.78 11.39
N MET A 30 17.38 -5.72 10.48
CA MET A 30 16.58 -5.50 9.27
C MET A 30 15.16 -5.06 9.65
N ASN A 31 14.50 -5.80 10.55
CA ASN A 31 13.17 -5.47 11.04
C ASN A 31 13.10 -4.10 11.72
N TYR A 32 14.15 -3.70 12.43
CA TYR A 32 14.23 -2.39 13.05
C TYR A 32 14.36 -1.27 12.01
N ARG A 33 15.30 -1.41 11.05
CA ARG A 33 15.59 -0.39 10.03
C ARG A 33 14.39 -0.10 9.12
N VAL A 34 13.62 -1.12 8.75
CA VAL A 34 12.40 -0.93 7.93
C VAL A 34 11.36 -0.05 8.63
N ARG A 35 11.41 0.05 9.97
CA ARG A 35 10.44 0.81 10.77
C ARG A 35 10.98 2.13 11.27
N HIS A 36 12.29 2.32 11.28
CA HIS A 36 12.94 3.45 11.92
C HIS A 36 13.97 4.09 11.00
N TRP A 37 13.75 5.37 10.72
CA TRP A 37 14.67 6.14 9.91
C TRP A 37 14.64 7.62 10.27
N MET A 38 15.82 8.23 10.37
CA MET A 38 15.99 9.66 10.58
C MET A 38 16.99 10.23 9.59
N SER A 39 16.70 11.41 9.04
CA SER A 39 17.64 12.07 8.13
C SER A 39 18.85 12.59 8.89
N THR A 40 20.03 12.29 8.35
CA THR A 40 21.31 12.83 8.82
C THR A 40 21.48 14.32 8.51
N ILE A 41 20.61 14.89 7.67
CA ILE A 41 20.62 16.32 7.32
C ILE A 41 20.17 17.13 8.53
N PRO A 42 20.97 18.09 9.04
CA PRO A 42 20.60 18.90 10.20
C PRO A 42 19.54 19.95 9.85
N GLY A 43 18.80 20.42 10.86
CA GLY A 43 17.88 21.55 10.73
C GLY A 43 16.53 21.22 10.08
N THR A 44 15.92 22.19 9.41
CA THR A 44 14.59 22.03 8.80
C THR A 44 14.70 21.47 7.38
N LEU A 45 13.79 20.55 7.02
CA LEU A 45 13.66 20.08 5.64
C LEU A 45 12.62 20.95 4.93
N LYS A 46 13.09 21.93 4.16
CA LYS A 46 12.19 22.80 3.38
C LYS A 46 11.58 21.99 2.23
N ILE A 47 10.25 21.83 2.24
CA ILE A 47 9.52 21.09 1.21
C ILE A 47 9.89 21.60 -0.20
N GLY A 48 10.30 20.68 -1.06
CA GLY A 48 10.73 20.95 -2.43
C GLY A 48 12.21 21.28 -2.60
N SER A 49 12.98 21.46 -1.51
CA SER A 49 14.43 21.65 -1.60
C SER A 49 15.16 20.37 -1.98
N LYS A 50 16.45 20.51 -2.29
CA LYS A 50 17.36 19.39 -2.55
C LYS A 50 17.46 18.48 -1.32
N GLU A 51 17.58 19.06 -0.13
CA GLU A 51 17.70 18.35 1.13
C GLU A 51 16.43 17.53 1.43
N HIS A 52 15.25 18.11 1.21
CA HIS A 52 13.98 17.38 1.33
C HIS A 52 13.91 16.19 0.39
N LYS A 53 14.30 16.37 -0.89
CA LYS A 53 14.35 15.30 -1.89
C LYS A 53 15.33 14.20 -1.48
N GLN A 54 16.54 14.58 -1.07
CA GLN A 54 17.58 13.65 -0.63
C GLN A 54 17.11 12.84 0.59
N ALA A 55 16.48 13.50 1.56
CA ALA A 55 15.94 12.83 2.74
C ALA A 55 14.88 11.78 2.38
N VAL A 56 13.90 12.09 1.53
CA VAL A 56 12.90 11.07 1.13
C VAL A 56 13.51 9.92 0.34
N CYS A 57 14.43 10.20 -0.59
CA CYS A 57 15.06 9.14 -1.40
C CYS A 57 15.97 8.23 -0.55
N GLN A 58 16.74 8.82 0.38
CA GLN A 58 17.56 8.07 1.34
C GLN A 58 16.69 7.25 2.29
N MET A 59 15.62 7.84 2.83
CA MET A 59 14.65 7.12 3.66
C MET A 59 14.17 5.85 2.96
N PHE A 60 13.69 5.98 1.73
CA PHE A 60 13.14 4.84 1.02
C PHE A 60 14.22 3.80 0.69
N ARG A 61 15.43 4.25 0.31
CA ARG A 61 16.54 3.36 -0.02
C ARG A 61 17.12 2.62 1.18
N GLU A 62 17.31 3.30 2.31
CA GLU A 62 17.95 2.75 3.51
C GLU A 62 17.01 1.88 4.35
N THR A 63 15.70 2.09 4.20
CA THR A 63 14.67 1.25 4.82
C THR A 63 14.16 0.12 3.91
N PHE A 64 14.68 0.04 2.68
CA PHE A 64 14.40 -1.05 1.76
C PHE A 64 14.89 -2.38 2.33
N ASN A 65 14.01 -3.38 2.37
CA ASN A 65 14.34 -4.72 2.85
C ASN A 65 14.06 -5.78 1.78
N PRO A 66 15.11 -6.35 1.18
CA PRO A 66 15.00 -7.43 0.21
C PRO A 66 14.79 -8.79 0.90
N TYR A 67 13.66 -8.99 1.57
CA TYR A 67 13.30 -10.33 2.07
C TYR A 67 12.60 -11.15 0.98
N ARG A 68 12.78 -12.47 0.98
CA ARG A 68 12.12 -13.36 0.00
C ARG A 68 10.73 -13.81 0.49
N PRO A 69 9.68 -13.65 -0.32
CA PRO A 69 8.35 -14.19 -0.04
C PRO A 69 8.31 -15.70 0.15
N THR A 70 9.02 -16.42 -0.74
CA THR A 70 8.97 -17.88 -0.88
C THR A 70 9.60 -18.63 0.30
N PHE A 71 10.27 -17.92 1.22
CA PHE A 71 10.85 -18.48 2.44
C PHE A 71 10.00 -18.20 3.68
N MET A 72 8.80 -17.64 3.52
CA MET A 72 7.87 -17.53 4.63
C MET A 72 7.41 -18.93 5.05
N ASN A 73 7.61 -19.25 6.33
CA ASN A 73 7.10 -20.47 6.94
C ASN A 73 5.60 -20.29 7.17
N TRP A 74 4.81 -20.52 6.13
CA TRP A 74 3.35 -20.42 6.20
C TRP A 74 2.82 -21.31 7.35
N PRO A 75 2.07 -20.75 8.30
CA PRO A 75 1.58 -21.53 9.43
C PRO A 75 0.60 -22.59 8.96
N LYS A 76 0.63 -23.76 9.62
CA LYS A 76 -0.42 -24.76 9.45
C LYS A 76 -1.70 -24.25 10.10
N LEU A 77 -2.73 -24.04 9.30
CA LEU A 77 -4.04 -23.59 9.75
C LEU A 77 -4.98 -24.79 9.96
N SER A 78 -5.90 -24.66 10.91
CA SER A 78 -7.02 -25.60 11.08
C SER A 78 -7.98 -25.54 9.89
N GLU A 79 -8.82 -26.57 9.73
CA GLU A 79 -9.83 -26.60 8.66
C GLU A 79 -10.79 -25.41 8.70
N GLU A 80 -11.17 -24.97 9.91
CA GLU A 80 -12.04 -23.80 10.09
C GLU A 80 -11.34 -22.50 9.67
N GLU A 81 -10.06 -22.35 9.97
CA GLU A 81 -9.26 -21.18 9.57
C GLU A 81 -9.05 -21.14 8.06
N ILE A 82 -8.74 -22.28 7.44
CA ILE A 82 -8.65 -22.39 5.97
C ILE A 82 -9.99 -22.04 5.34
N LYS A 83 -11.11 -22.49 5.92
CA LYS A 83 -12.46 -22.14 5.44
C LYS A 83 -12.73 -20.64 5.53
N ARG A 84 -12.36 -19.98 6.64
CA ARG A 84 -12.45 -18.51 6.80
C ARG A 84 -11.57 -17.78 5.79
N LEU A 85 -10.34 -18.26 5.59
CA LEU A 85 -9.41 -17.67 4.63
C LEU A 85 -9.94 -17.76 3.20
N LYS A 86 -10.45 -18.94 2.81
CA LYS A 86 -11.05 -19.20 1.49
C LYS A 86 -12.33 -18.42 1.23
N SER A 87 -13.08 -18.05 2.27
CA SER A 87 -14.33 -17.31 2.09
C SER A 87 -14.13 -15.83 1.81
N LEU A 88 -12.93 -15.27 2.03
CA LEU A 88 -12.69 -13.85 1.77
C LEU A 88 -12.72 -13.57 0.26
N PRO A 89 -13.64 -12.73 -0.27
CA PRO A 89 -13.78 -12.45 -1.69
C PRO A 89 -12.80 -11.36 -2.14
N ILE A 90 -11.55 -11.45 -1.67
CA ILE A 90 -10.56 -10.38 -1.80
C ILE A 90 -9.30 -10.81 -2.54
N TRP A 91 -9.06 -12.12 -2.69
CA TRP A 91 -7.76 -12.64 -3.13
C TRP A 91 -7.46 -12.31 -4.59
N ASP A 92 -8.45 -12.51 -5.47
CA ASP A 92 -8.31 -12.12 -6.88
C ASP A 92 -8.06 -10.62 -6.99
N ILE A 93 -8.86 -9.82 -6.29
CA ILE A 93 -8.73 -8.37 -6.29
C ILE A 93 -7.33 -7.98 -5.83
N ALA A 94 -6.88 -8.45 -4.65
CA ALA A 94 -5.56 -8.12 -4.10
C ALA A 94 -4.42 -8.44 -5.07
N VAL A 95 -4.36 -9.65 -5.62
CA VAL A 95 -3.28 -10.05 -6.54
C VAL A 95 -3.29 -9.18 -7.81
N HIS A 96 -4.48 -8.85 -8.33
CA HIS A 96 -4.61 -7.97 -9.49
C HIS A 96 -4.27 -6.51 -9.15
N THR A 97 -4.62 -6.01 -7.97
CA THR A 97 -4.28 -4.67 -7.50
C THR A 97 -2.76 -4.51 -7.45
N GLU A 98 -2.04 -5.42 -6.78
CA GLU A 98 -0.57 -5.34 -6.67
C GLU A 98 0.10 -5.47 -8.03
N GLY A 99 -0.44 -6.35 -8.89
CA GLY A 99 0.07 -6.53 -10.24
C GLY A 99 -0.13 -5.29 -11.14
N LYS A 100 -1.19 -4.51 -10.92
CA LYS A 100 -1.40 -3.20 -11.56
C LYS A 100 -0.50 -2.14 -10.93
N ALA A 101 -0.35 -2.10 -9.61
CA ALA A 101 0.45 -1.13 -8.87
C ALA A 101 1.91 -1.17 -9.33
N ARG A 102 2.56 -2.35 -9.31
CA ARG A 102 3.95 -2.53 -9.79
C ARG A 102 4.14 -2.00 -11.21
N LEU A 103 3.17 -2.21 -12.11
CA LEU A 103 3.28 -1.84 -13.51
C LEU A 103 3.17 -0.32 -13.67
N ARG A 104 2.19 0.30 -12.99
CA ARG A 104 1.97 1.74 -13.02
C ARG A 104 3.17 2.49 -12.45
N MET A 105 3.72 2.02 -11.33
CA MET A 105 4.93 2.60 -10.75
C MET A 105 6.13 2.47 -11.68
N ALA A 106 6.39 1.27 -12.23
CA ALA A 106 7.48 1.06 -13.18
C ALA A 106 7.32 1.90 -14.45
N ALA A 107 6.09 2.10 -14.93
CA ALA A 107 5.81 2.96 -16.09
C ALA A 107 6.21 4.41 -15.78
N TYR A 108 5.86 4.89 -14.58
CA TYR A 108 6.20 6.25 -14.17
C TYR A 108 7.70 6.46 -13.95
N VAL A 109 8.44 5.45 -13.48
CA VAL A 109 9.92 5.50 -13.36
C VAL A 109 10.58 5.98 -14.66
N LYS A 110 10.06 5.58 -15.83
CA LYS A 110 10.62 5.95 -17.13
C LYS A 110 10.44 7.43 -17.49
N GLU A 111 9.49 8.12 -16.86
CA GLU A 111 9.23 9.55 -17.08
C GLU A 111 9.98 10.45 -16.09
N ILE A 112 10.54 9.88 -15.01
CA ILE A 112 11.24 10.64 -13.98
C ILE A 112 12.66 10.97 -14.44
N VAL A 113 12.95 12.27 -14.49
CA VAL A 113 14.29 12.80 -14.84
C VAL A 113 15.27 12.73 -13.66
N ASP A 114 14.79 12.90 -12.42
CA ASP A 114 15.66 12.89 -11.24
C ASP A 114 16.04 11.45 -10.87
N PRO A 115 17.33 11.07 -10.94
CA PRO A 115 17.73 9.68 -10.81
C PRO A 115 17.54 9.12 -9.39
N GLU A 116 17.62 9.96 -8.35
CA GLU A 116 17.41 9.51 -6.97
C GLU A 116 15.93 9.21 -6.72
N MET A 117 15.03 10.05 -7.25
CA MET A 117 13.59 9.82 -7.18
C MET A 117 13.16 8.62 -8.04
N ALA A 118 13.77 8.45 -9.22
CA ALA A 118 13.51 7.30 -10.09
C ALA A 118 13.91 5.99 -9.40
N ASP A 119 15.07 5.94 -8.72
CA ASP A 119 15.49 4.76 -7.94
C ASP A 119 14.54 4.48 -6.76
N ALA A 120 14.09 5.50 -6.03
CA ALA A 120 13.13 5.32 -4.94
C ALA A 120 11.80 4.73 -5.43
N ILE A 121 11.24 5.24 -6.53
CA ILE A 121 9.98 4.75 -7.09
C ILE A 121 10.17 3.38 -7.79
N ALA A 122 11.34 3.09 -8.34
CA ALA A 122 11.66 1.76 -8.87
C ALA A 122 11.67 0.69 -7.76
N ARG A 123 12.25 1.00 -6.60
CA ARG A 123 12.19 0.14 -5.42
C ARG A 123 10.77 -0.07 -4.93
N ASN A 124 9.93 0.98 -5.01
CA ASN A 124 8.52 0.86 -4.71
C ASN A 124 7.84 -0.14 -5.67
N ALA A 125 8.01 0.03 -6.97
CA ALA A 125 7.48 -0.92 -7.98
C ALA A 125 7.93 -2.38 -7.75
N TRP A 126 9.15 -2.57 -7.27
CA TRP A 126 9.67 -3.88 -6.92
C TRP A 126 9.01 -4.45 -5.65
N GLU A 127 8.75 -3.62 -4.65
CA GLU A 127 8.04 -4.01 -3.44
C GLU A 127 6.58 -4.40 -3.74
N GLU A 128 5.90 -3.64 -4.60
CA GLU A 128 4.57 -4.00 -5.12
C GLU A 128 4.56 -5.37 -5.83
N ASN A 129 5.59 -5.62 -6.67
CA ASN A 129 5.72 -6.93 -7.29
C ASN A 129 5.97 -8.02 -6.25
N ARG A 130 6.70 -7.71 -5.18
CA ARG A 130 6.88 -8.63 -4.07
C ARG A 130 5.56 -8.90 -3.35
N HIS A 131 4.71 -7.91 -3.13
CA HIS A 131 3.39 -8.10 -2.53
C HIS A 131 2.52 -9.05 -3.37
N LYS A 132 2.52 -8.87 -4.70
CA LYS A 132 1.87 -9.82 -5.62
C LYS A 132 2.38 -11.25 -5.43
N GLU A 133 3.69 -11.46 -5.37
CA GLU A 133 4.28 -12.80 -5.19
C GLU A 133 3.94 -13.38 -3.81
N VAL A 134 3.97 -12.57 -2.74
CA VAL A 134 3.53 -12.99 -1.38
C VAL A 134 2.10 -13.50 -1.40
N LEU A 135 1.18 -12.74 -2.00
CA LEU A 135 -0.23 -13.10 -2.07
C LEU A 135 -0.45 -14.34 -2.95
N THR A 136 0.26 -14.41 -4.08
CA THR A 136 0.21 -15.55 -5.01
C THR A 136 0.71 -16.84 -4.34
N ASP A 137 1.77 -16.77 -3.54
CA ASP A 137 2.29 -17.91 -2.80
C ASP A 137 1.34 -18.33 -1.67
N LEU A 138 0.73 -17.37 -0.97
CA LEU A 138 -0.27 -17.64 0.07
C LEU A 138 -1.48 -18.41 -0.47
N VAL A 139 -2.07 -17.92 -1.56
CA VAL A 139 -3.28 -18.54 -2.15
C VAL A 139 -2.97 -19.92 -2.71
N LYS A 140 -1.79 -20.11 -3.32
CA LYS A 140 -1.31 -21.43 -3.74
C LYS A 140 -1.12 -22.37 -2.55
N PHE A 141 -0.48 -21.90 -1.48
CA PHE A 141 -0.19 -22.71 -0.30
C PHE A 141 -1.46 -23.21 0.40
N TYR A 142 -2.47 -22.36 0.55
CA TYR A 142 -3.75 -22.74 1.19
C TYR A 142 -4.80 -23.28 0.21
N GLY A 143 -4.47 -23.43 -1.08
CA GLY A 143 -5.37 -23.96 -2.10
C GLY A 143 -6.62 -23.10 -2.31
N ILE A 144 -6.43 -21.78 -2.33
CA ILE A 144 -7.45 -20.79 -2.67
C ILE A 144 -7.42 -20.65 -4.20
N PRO A 145 -8.52 -20.95 -4.91
CA PRO A 145 -8.57 -20.77 -6.36
C PRO A 145 -8.50 -19.28 -6.69
N LEU A 146 -7.66 -18.92 -7.65
CA LEU A 146 -7.66 -17.60 -8.26
C LEU A 146 -8.36 -17.66 -9.62
N ALA A 147 -9.02 -16.57 -9.98
CA ALA A 147 -9.40 -16.28 -11.35
C ALA A 147 -8.16 -16.20 -12.26
N GLU A 148 -8.37 -16.39 -13.56
CA GLU A 148 -7.30 -16.24 -14.53
C GLU A 148 -6.76 -14.80 -14.52
N GLU A 149 -5.43 -14.69 -14.43
CA GLU A 149 -4.76 -13.40 -14.37
C GLU A 149 -4.83 -12.71 -15.74
N GLN A 150 -5.54 -11.58 -15.81
CA GLN A 150 -5.63 -10.80 -17.04
C GLN A 150 -4.31 -10.12 -17.38
N GLU A 151 -4.04 -9.90 -18.67
CA GLU A 151 -2.85 -9.20 -19.11
C GLU A 151 -2.88 -7.72 -18.69
N TYR A 152 -1.89 -7.31 -17.87
CA TYR A 152 -1.80 -5.93 -17.42
C TYR A 152 -1.47 -4.97 -18.56
N GLN A 153 -2.37 -4.01 -18.77
CA GLN A 153 -2.22 -2.99 -19.80
C GLN A 153 -1.33 -1.84 -19.32
N LEU A 154 -0.44 -1.37 -20.20
CA LEU A 154 0.39 -0.20 -19.93
C LEU A 154 -0.48 1.07 -19.82
N PRO A 155 -0.24 1.92 -18.81
CA PRO A 155 -0.99 3.16 -18.69
C PRO A 155 -0.65 4.11 -19.85
N LYS A 156 -1.66 4.78 -20.40
CA LYS A 156 -1.49 5.81 -21.44
C LYS A 156 -0.83 7.09 -20.89
N ASP A 157 -1.08 7.41 -19.63
CA ASP A 157 -0.49 8.53 -18.89
C ASP A 157 0.07 7.96 -17.58
N ALA A 158 1.39 7.80 -17.50
CA ALA A 158 2.03 7.14 -16.35
C ALA A 158 1.98 8.01 -15.09
N GLU A 159 2.11 9.33 -15.21
CA GLU A 159 1.95 10.27 -14.09
C GLU A 159 0.52 10.24 -13.51
N TRP A 160 -0.50 10.17 -14.38
CA TRP A 160 -1.88 9.97 -13.94
C TRP A 160 -2.04 8.65 -13.18
N ALA A 161 -1.56 7.55 -13.77
CA ALA A 161 -1.69 6.23 -13.19
C ALA A 161 -0.96 6.12 -11.83
N TYR A 162 0.22 6.72 -11.72
CA TYR A 162 0.96 6.79 -10.46
C TYR A 162 0.22 7.61 -9.39
N MET A 163 -0.41 8.73 -9.77
CA MET A 163 -1.24 9.49 -8.84
C MET A 163 -2.48 8.73 -8.39
N VAL A 164 -3.19 8.07 -9.30
CA VAL A 164 -4.34 7.22 -8.96
C VAL A 164 -3.94 6.15 -7.94
N THR A 165 -2.87 5.40 -8.24
CA THR A 165 -2.34 4.35 -7.36
C THR A 165 -1.92 4.92 -5.98
N GLY A 166 -1.07 5.94 -5.93
CA GLY A 166 -0.61 6.48 -4.64
C GLY A 166 -1.70 7.15 -3.78
N PHE A 167 -2.74 7.73 -4.40
CA PHE A 167 -3.89 8.23 -3.64
C PHE A 167 -4.80 7.09 -3.15
N SER A 168 -4.97 6.01 -3.93
CA SER A 168 -5.70 4.82 -3.49
C SER A 168 -4.97 4.15 -2.32
N GLU A 169 -3.67 3.88 -2.41
CA GLU A 169 -2.85 3.34 -1.32
C GLU A 169 -2.98 4.19 -0.04
N CYS A 170 -2.95 5.52 -0.14
CA CYS A 170 -3.16 6.38 1.04
C CYS A 170 -4.46 6.10 1.81
N TRP A 171 -5.52 5.68 1.13
CA TRP A 171 -6.78 5.28 1.74
C TRP A 171 -6.76 3.82 2.16
N ASP A 172 -6.26 2.95 1.30
CA ASP A 172 -6.31 1.50 1.48
C ASP A 172 -5.38 1.08 2.62
N SER A 173 -4.13 1.55 2.65
CA SER A 173 -3.22 1.30 3.77
C SER A 173 -3.79 1.86 5.08
N PHE A 174 -4.41 3.06 5.08
CA PHE A 174 -5.00 3.65 6.29
C PHE A 174 -6.07 2.76 6.93
N PHE A 175 -6.97 2.20 6.12
CA PHE A 175 -8.01 1.29 6.61
C PHE A 175 -7.48 -0.13 6.86
N ALA A 176 -6.55 -0.63 6.04
CA ALA A 176 -5.90 -1.92 6.22
C ALA A 176 -5.16 -1.98 7.56
N PHE A 177 -4.45 -0.92 7.96
CA PHE A 177 -3.78 -0.86 9.26
C PHE A 177 -4.73 -1.09 10.44
N GLY A 178 -5.92 -0.48 10.39
CA GLY A 178 -6.95 -0.72 11.40
C GLY A 178 -7.53 -2.12 11.32
N LEU A 179 -7.78 -2.61 10.10
CA LEU A 179 -8.37 -3.93 9.84
C LEU A 179 -7.47 -5.07 10.34
N PHE A 180 -6.16 -4.98 10.09
CA PHE A 180 -5.17 -5.92 10.61
C PHE A 180 -5.12 -5.92 12.15
N SER A 181 -5.24 -4.74 12.78
CA SER A 181 -5.31 -4.64 14.25
C SER A 181 -6.60 -5.26 14.80
N VAL A 182 -7.73 -5.13 14.08
CA VAL A 182 -8.98 -5.84 14.42
C VAL A 182 -8.80 -7.34 14.31
N ALA A 183 -8.27 -7.85 13.19
CA ALA A 183 -8.04 -9.28 12.98
C ALA A 183 -7.13 -9.89 14.06
N GLN A 184 -6.09 -9.17 14.46
CA GLN A 184 -5.17 -9.59 15.54
C GLN A 184 -5.87 -9.68 16.90
N LYS A 185 -6.79 -8.74 17.18
CA LYS A 185 -7.52 -8.69 18.47
C LYS A 185 -8.69 -9.65 18.53
N SER A 186 -9.35 -9.91 17.41
CA SER A 186 -10.51 -10.79 17.35
C SER A 186 -10.13 -12.28 17.37
N GLY A 187 -8.88 -12.61 17.00
CA GLY A 187 -8.42 -13.99 16.82
C GLY A 187 -9.03 -14.63 15.57
N PHE A 188 -9.50 -13.82 14.61
CA PHE A 188 -10.10 -14.31 13.36
C PHE A 188 -9.11 -15.18 12.56
N PHE A 189 -7.84 -14.77 12.58
CA PHE A 189 -6.69 -15.52 12.08
C PHE A 189 -5.66 -15.74 13.19
N THR A 190 -4.79 -16.73 12.99
CA THR A 190 -3.66 -16.98 13.88
C THR A 190 -2.71 -15.79 13.91
N LYS A 191 -2.05 -15.59 15.05
CA LYS A 191 -1.05 -14.53 15.20
C LYS A 191 0.08 -14.70 14.19
N GLU A 192 0.48 -15.95 13.94
CA GLU A 192 1.52 -16.35 13.00
C GLU A 192 1.15 -15.96 11.56
N LEU A 193 -0.11 -16.15 11.15
CA LEU A 193 -0.56 -15.76 9.81
C LEU A 193 -0.54 -14.24 9.65
N ILE A 194 -1.02 -13.51 10.67
CA ILE A 194 -1.05 -12.04 10.64
C ILE A 194 0.37 -11.47 10.64
N GLU A 195 1.29 -12.02 11.44
CA GLU A 195 2.69 -11.58 11.50
C GLU A 195 3.43 -11.78 10.19
N THR A 196 2.99 -12.72 9.35
CA THR A 196 3.55 -12.95 8.01
C THR A 196 3.32 -11.75 7.07
N PHE A 197 2.26 -10.97 7.29
CA PHE A 197 1.93 -9.78 6.52
C PHE A 197 2.44 -8.47 7.13
N GLU A 198 2.98 -8.49 8.35
CA GLU A 198 3.47 -7.28 9.01
C GLU A 198 4.57 -6.55 8.20
N PRO A 199 5.51 -7.24 7.53
CA PRO A 199 6.45 -6.56 6.63
C PRO A 199 5.77 -5.87 5.44
N VAL A 200 4.73 -6.49 4.84
CA VAL A 200 3.91 -5.89 3.78
C VAL A 200 3.23 -4.62 4.29
N MET A 201 2.58 -4.67 5.46
CA MET A 201 1.95 -3.50 6.08
C MET A 201 2.93 -2.37 6.38
N GLN A 202 4.20 -2.68 6.65
CA GLN A 202 5.22 -1.67 6.87
C GLN A 202 5.76 -1.08 5.56
N GLU A 203 5.85 -1.90 4.50
CA GLU A 203 6.08 -1.43 3.12
C GLU A 203 5.04 -0.41 2.70
N GLU A 204 3.77 -0.74 2.84
CA GLU A 204 2.64 0.12 2.52
C GLU A 204 2.78 1.50 3.16
N CYS A 205 3.22 1.53 4.43
CA CYS A 205 3.50 2.78 5.13
C CYS A 205 4.61 3.60 4.46
N ARG A 206 5.67 2.95 3.96
CA ARG A 206 6.77 3.61 3.22
C ARG A 206 6.30 4.09 1.87
N HIS A 207 5.46 3.35 1.17
CA HIS A 207 4.94 3.70 -0.16
C HIS A 207 4.15 5.00 -0.09
N ILE A 208 3.20 5.10 0.84
CA ILE A 208 2.42 6.32 1.05
C ILE A 208 3.25 7.47 1.64
N LEU A 209 4.34 7.17 2.36
CA LEU A 209 5.31 8.18 2.81
C LEU A 209 6.09 8.75 1.61
N LEU A 210 6.60 7.88 0.73
CA LEU A 210 7.30 8.25 -0.49
C LEU A 210 6.38 9.08 -1.38
N PHE A 211 5.15 8.60 -1.63
CA PHE A 211 4.17 9.29 -2.46
C PHE A 211 3.86 10.70 -1.95
N ALA A 212 3.58 10.86 -0.65
CA ALA A 212 3.28 12.17 -0.06
C ALA A 212 4.44 13.17 -0.22
N ASN A 213 5.68 12.70 -0.06
CA ASN A 213 6.88 13.54 -0.20
C ASN A 213 7.23 13.80 -1.68
N TRP A 214 7.10 12.80 -2.56
CA TRP A 214 7.21 12.98 -4.01
C TRP A 214 6.22 14.02 -4.50
N LEU A 215 4.94 13.92 -4.13
CA LEU A 215 3.89 14.83 -4.56
C LEU A 215 4.21 16.27 -4.12
N ALA A 216 4.66 16.45 -2.87
CA ALA A 216 5.02 17.74 -2.33
C ALA A 216 6.27 18.32 -3.02
N TRP A 217 7.28 17.49 -3.29
CA TRP A 217 8.50 17.88 -3.99
C TRP A 217 8.23 18.22 -5.47
N HIS A 218 7.51 17.35 -6.18
CA HIS A 218 7.17 17.49 -7.59
C HIS A 218 6.40 18.80 -7.83
N ARG A 219 5.32 19.04 -7.08
CA ARG A 219 4.55 20.30 -7.12
C ARG A 219 5.41 21.56 -6.98
N LYS A 220 6.44 21.52 -6.14
CA LYS A 220 7.32 22.67 -5.87
C LYS A 220 8.39 22.87 -6.93
N ASN A 221 8.74 21.84 -7.69
CA ASN A 221 9.79 21.87 -8.70
C ASN A 221 9.25 22.01 -10.14
N LEU A 222 7.92 22.09 -10.31
CA LEU A 222 7.30 22.43 -11.59
C LEU A 222 7.37 23.94 -11.88
N SER A 223 7.61 24.29 -13.15
CA SER A 223 7.37 25.66 -13.63
C SER A 223 5.89 26.02 -13.51
N LEU A 224 5.55 27.32 -13.46
CA LEU A 224 4.19 27.77 -13.19
C LEU A 224 3.14 27.16 -14.14
N ILE A 225 3.44 27.10 -15.45
CA ILE A 225 2.52 26.52 -16.45
C ILE A 225 2.35 25.02 -16.24
N LYS A 226 3.45 24.29 -16.02
CA LYS A 226 3.39 22.85 -15.75
C LYS A 226 2.64 22.57 -14.45
N ARG A 227 2.82 23.43 -13.43
CA ARG A 227 2.13 23.33 -12.15
C ARG A 227 0.62 23.52 -12.29
N VAL A 228 0.15 24.49 -13.08
CA VAL A 228 -1.29 24.65 -13.33
C VAL A 228 -1.88 23.39 -13.99
N LYS A 229 -1.20 22.85 -15.01
CA LYS A 229 -1.63 21.58 -15.66
C LYS A 229 -1.62 20.42 -14.67
N PHE A 230 -0.59 20.32 -13.84
CA PHE A 230 -0.47 19.27 -12.82
C PHE A 230 -1.57 19.36 -11.76
N GLU A 231 -1.89 20.55 -11.25
CA GLU A 231 -2.98 20.71 -10.29
C GLU A 231 -4.34 20.36 -10.92
N ALA A 232 -4.58 20.73 -12.17
CA ALA A 232 -5.79 20.30 -12.90
C ALA A 232 -5.86 18.77 -13.04
N LYS A 233 -4.75 18.12 -13.39
CA LYS A 233 -4.63 16.66 -13.44
C LYS A 233 -4.93 16.04 -12.06
N LEU A 234 -4.39 16.63 -10.99
CA LEU A 234 -4.62 16.16 -9.62
C LEU A 234 -6.09 16.26 -9.21
N TYR A 235 -6.79 17.35 -9.52
CA TYR A 235 -8.23 17.46 -9.27
C TYR A 235 -9.02 16.40 -10.05
N ALA A 236 -8.65 16.16 -11.31
CA ALA A 236 -9.27 15.13 -12.12
C ALA A 236 -9.03 13.72 -11.56
N VAL A 237 -7.83 13.41 -11.03
CA VAL A 237 -7.57 12.14 -10.32
C VAL A 237 -8.47 11.98 -9.11
N HIS A 238 -8.65 13.02 -8.28
CA HIS A 238 -9.54 12.94 -7.12
C HIS A 238 -11.00 12.75 -7.54
N ALA A 239 -11.45 13.46 -8.58
CA ALA A 239 -12.79 13.29 -9.13
C ALA A 239 -13.00 11.86 -9.66
N PHE A 240 -12.02 11.30 -10.37
CA PHE A 240 -12.01 9.92 -10.82
C PHE A 240 -12.11 8.93 -9.64
N LEU A 241 -11.29 9.09 -8.60
CA LEU A 241 -11.32 8.22 -7.42
C LEU A 241 -12.64 8.28 -6.64
N ILE A 242 -13.28 9.46 -6.58
CA ILE A 242 -14.61 9.60 -5.96
C ILE A 242 -15.66 8.90 -6.83
N TYR A 243 -15.61 9.13 -8.14
CA TYR A 243 -16.52 8.50 -9.11
C TYR A 243 -16.46 6.97 -9.04
N GLU A 244 -15.25 6.43 -8.99
CA GLU A 244 -14.95 5.02 -8.78
C GLU A 244 -15.54 4.47 -7.47
N ARG A 245 -15.28 5.14 -6.34
CA ARG A 245 -15.77 4.71 -5.03
C ARG A 245 -17.30 4.81 -4.88
N LEU A 246 -17.97 5.59 -5.71
CA LEU A 246 -19.44 5.62 -5.77
C LEU A 246 -20.04 4.49 -6.63
N GLY A 247 -19.22 3.62 -7.22
CA GLY A 247 -19.66 2.48 -8.02
C GLY A 247 -20.27 2.89 -9.37
N LEU A 248 -19.85 4.03 -9.91
CA LEU A 248 -20.36 4.55 -11.18
C LEU A 248 -19.63 3.98 -12.41
N ILE A 249 -18.54 3.22 -12.22
CA ILE A 249 -17.99 2.34 -13.26
C ILE A 249 -18.52 0.92 -13.02
N ARG A 250 -19.29 0.45 -14.00
CA ARG A 250 -19.59 -0.97 -14.21
C ARG A 250 -18.86 -1.36 -15.47
N GLU A 251 -17.74 -2.06 -15.35
CA GLU A 251 -17.21 -2.79 -16.50
C GLU A 251 -17.87 -4.18 -16.52
N VAL A 252 -18.59 -4.42 -17.61
CA VAL A 252 -19.20 -5.70 -17.94
C VAL A 252 -18.34 -6.30 -19.04
N ASP A 253 -17.75 -7.46 -18.80
CA ASP A 253 -16.91 -8.14 -19.79
C ASP A 253 -17.78 -8.67 -20.96
N VAL A 254 -17.13 -9.09 -22.04
CA VAL A 254 -17.72 -9.66 -23.26
C VAL A 254 -18.57 -10.91 -22.94
N ASP A 255 -18.27 -11.61 -21.84
CA ASP A 255 -19.00 -12.78 -21.33
C ASP A 255 -20.08 -12.45 -20.28
N GLY A 256 -20.35 -11.17 -20.01
CA GLY A 256 -21.42 -10.72 -19.11
C GLY A 256 -21.12 -10.87 -17.61
N GLN A 257 -19.86 -11.12 -17.24
CA GLN A 257 -19.42 -11.12 -15.85
C GLN A 257 -19.14 -9.69 -15.37
N GLU A 258 -19.70 -9.33 -14.21
CA GLU A 258 -19.46 -8.03 -13.56
C GLU A 258 -18.14 -8.09 -12.79
N TYR A 259 -17.13 -7.36 -13.25
CA TYR A 259 -15.91 -7.13 -12.47
C TYR A 259 -16.01 -5.78 -11.74
N TYR A 260 -15.86 -5.79 -10.43
CA TYR A 260 -15.75 -4.56 -9.65
C TYR A 260 -14.32 -4.00 -9.82
N GLU A 261 -14.20 -2.79 -10.37
CA GLU A 261 -12.93 -2.09 -10.41
C GLU A 261 -12.46 -1.73 -8.97
N ASP A 262 -11.45 -2.46 -8.52
CA ASP A 262 -10.30 -2.22 -7.62
C ASP A 262 -10.33 -1.25 -6.41
N ASN A 263 -11.32 -0.38 -6.20
CA ASN A 263 -11.23 0.68 -5.17
C ASN A 263 -12.02 0.39 -3.87
N ASN A 264 -12.68 -0.76 -3.79
CA ASN A 264 -13.50 -1.20 -2.65
C ASN A 264 -12.89 -2.36 -1.84
N PHE A 265 -11.65 -2.77 -2.15
CA PHE A 265 -10.93 -3.87 -1.50
C PHE A 265 -11.05 -3.81 0.04
N THR A 266 -10.76 -2.63 0.61
CA THR A 266 -10.76 -2.47 2.06
C THR A 266 -12.16 -2.44 2.68
N ILE A 267 -13.18 -1.99 1.94
CA ILE A 267 -14.57 -1.94 2.43
C ILE A 267 -15.16 -3.34 2.54
N ASN A 268 -14.86 -4.22 1.57
CA ASN A 268 -15.31 -5.61 1.59
C ASN A 268 -14.62 -6.40 2.70
N GLY A 269 -13.31 -6.18 2.94
CA GLY A 269 -12.59 -6.80 4.05
C GLY A 269 -13.08 -6.38 5.44
N VAL A 270 -13.52 -5.13 5.60
CA VAL A 270 -14.08 -4.60 6.87
C VAL A 270 -15.40 -5.27 7.26
N ALA A 271 -16.26 -5.59 6.30
CA ALA A 271 -17.53 -6.27 6.56
C ALA A 271 -17.32 -7.70 7.10
N GLU A 272 -16.34 -8.43 6.57
CA GLU A 272 -16.14 -9.83 6.95
C GLU A 272 -15.32 -10.03 8.22
N LEU A 273 -14.28 -9.22 8.43
CA LEU A 273 -13.40 -9.32 9.60
C LEU A 273 -13.98 -8.63 10.85
N GLY A 274 -14.98 -7.77 10.67
CA GLY A 274 -15.64 -7.01 11.73
C GLY A 274 -16.68 -7.80 12.54
N LYS A 275 -17.02 -9.03 12.13
CA LYS A 275 -18.12 -9.80 12.73
C LYS A 275 -17.90 -10.03 14.23
N ASP A 276 -18.87 -9.53 14.99
CA ASP A 276 -19.20 -9.81 16.39
C ASP A 276 -18.46 -9.08 17.54
N LYS A 277 -17.42 -8.27 17.31
CA LYS A 277 -16.69 -7.64 18.45
C LYS A 277 -16.18 -6.21 18.30
N THR A 278 -16.31 -5.55 17.15
CA THR A 278 -15.77 -4.18 16.97
C THR A 278 -16.82 -3.23 16.42
N THR A 279 -17.01 -2.11 17.11
CA THR A 279 -17.89 -1.03 16.65
C THR A 279 -17.21 -0.18 15.57
N LEU A 280 -18.01 0.49 14.74
CA LEU A 280 -17.48 1.43 13.75
C LEU A 280 -16.56 2.49 14.39
N LYS A 281 -16.92 2.99 15.57
CA LYS A 281 -16.10 3.96 16.30
C LYS A 281 -14.73 3.38 16.67
N GLU A 282 -14.71 2.18 17.26
CA GLU A 282 -13.47 1.51 17.65
C GLU A 282 -12.58 1.23 16.44
N PHE A 283 -13.16 0.75 15.33
CA PHE A 283 -12.41 0.54 14.09
C PHE A 283 -11.74 1.81 13.57
N LEU A 284 -12.49 2.91 13.47
CA LEU A 284 -11.95 4.20 13.03
C LEU A 284 -10.86 4.73 13.98
N GLN A 285 -10.99 4.49 15.28
CA GLN A 285 -9.95 4.80 16.26
C GLN A 285 -8.70 3.93 16.07
N LEU A 286 -8.87 2.64 15.75
CA LEU A 286 -7.76 1.74 15.44
C LEU A 286 -7.02 2.20 14.18
N CYS A 287 -7.72 2.57 13.11
CA CYS A 287 -7.08 3.11 11.91
C CYS A 287 -6.19 4.33 12.24
N LEU A 288 -6.69 5.26 13.07
CA LEU A 288 -5.91 6.43 13.50
C LEU A 288 -4.67 6.03 14.31
N SER A 289 -4.82 5.17 15.32
CA SER A 289 -3.71 4.78 16.18
C SER A 289 -2.66 3.97 15.44
N GLU A 290 -3.08 3.07 14.56
CA GLU A 290 -2.19 2.20 13.79
C GLU A 290 -1.46 2.97 12.69
N ASN A 291 -2.12 3.95 12.08
CA ASN A 291 -1.47 4.90 11.18
C ASN A 291 -0.41 5.73 11.91
N GLU A 292 -0.73 6.30 13.07
CA GLU A 292 0.24 7.07 13.86
C GLU A 292 1.43 6.21 14.31
N LYS A 293 1.18 4.97 14.76
CA LYS A 293 2.20 4.00 15.16
C LYS A 293 3.17 3.68 14.01
N ARG A 294 2.66 3.37 12.81
CA ARG A 294 3.51 3.03 11.66
C ARG A 294 4.39 4.18 11.20
N PHE A 295 3.88 5.41 11.25
CA PHE A 295 4.66 6.60 10.91
C PHE A 295 5.62 7.11 12.01
N ALA A 296 5.54 6.54 13.22
CA ALA A 296 6.24 7.09 14.40
C ALA A 296 7.76 6.96 14.32
N GLY A 297 8.25 5.90 13.67
CA GLY A 297 9.69 5.64 13.53
C GLY A 297 10.38 6.43 12.42
N TYR A 298 9.64 7.12 11.56
CA TYR A 298 10.21 7.93 10.48
C TYR A 298 10.36 9.40 10.88
N ASP A 299 11.36 10.06 10.30
CA ASP A 299 11.64 11.48 10.50
C ASP A 299 10.36 12.35 10.44
N ARG A 300 10.10 13.08 11.53
CA ARG A 300 8.90 13.93 11.67
C ARG A 300 8.87 15.10 10.69
N ARG A 301 10.02 15.45 10.10
CA ARG A 301 10.14 16.53 9.10
C ARG A 301 9.63 16.13 7.71
N LEU A 302 9.50 14.83 7.43
CA LEU A 302 8.91 14.34 6.17
C LEU A 302 7.38 14.55 6.14
N VAL A 303 6.85 14.79 4.95
CA VAL A 303 5.42 14.97 4.69
C VAL A 303 4.70 13.64 4.90
N ARG A 304 3.54 13.66 5.56
CA ARG A 304 2.69 12.48 5.78
C ARG A 304 1.33 12.64 5.08
N PRO A 305 0.69 11.57 4.61
CA PRO A 305 -0.71 11.59 4.20
C PRO A 305 -1.60 12.12 5.33
N LYS A 306 -2.50 13.07 5.03
CA LYS A 306 -3.37 13.70 6.04
C LYS A 306 -4.85 13.54 5.76
N THR A 307 -5.25 13.28 4.51
CA THR A 307 -6.65 13.28 4.09
C THR A 307 -7.48 12.24 4.83
N ALA A 308 -7.10 10.95 4.77
CA ALA A 308 -7.82 9.88 5.46
C ALA A 308 -7.84 10.07 6.99
N PRO A 309 -6.72 10.35 7.68
CA PRO A 309 -6.75 10.67 9.12
C PRO A 309 -7.59 11.89 9.48
N PHE A 310 -7.58 12.95 8.66
CA PHE A 310 -8.37 14.16 8.89
C PHE A 310 -9.86 13.87 8.77
N LEU A 311 -10.29 13.22 7.69
CA LEU A 311 -11.69 12.87 7.45
C LEU A 311 -12.21 11.88 8.50
N THR A 312 -11.40 10.89 8.91
CA THR A 312 -11.78 9.98 10.00
C THR A 312 -11.96 10.71 11.33
N ARG A 313 -11.09 11.66 11.69
CA ARG A 313 -11.29 12.50 12.90
C ARG A 313 -12.55 13.35 12.80
N LEU A 314 -12.88 13.86 11.62
CA LEU A 314 -14.11 14.61 11.37
C LEU A 314 -15.33 13.71 11.53
N ILE A 315 -15.32 12.51 10.93
CA ILE A 315 -16.37 11.51 11.09
C ILE A 315 -16.57 11.19 12.58
N LEU A 316 -15.51 10.84 13.31
CA LEU A 316 -15.58 10.52 14.74
C LEU A 316 -16.15 11.66 15.59
N ARG A 317 -15.92 12.93 15.20
CA ARG A 317 -16.47 14.10 15.90
C ARG A 317 -17.97 14.27 15.69
N PHE A 318 -18.48 13.91 14.52
CA PHE A 318 -19.87 14.13 14.13
C PHE A 318 -20.71 12.84 14.04
N LEU A 319 -20.12 11.67 14.30
CA LEU A 319 -20.77 10.37 14.19
C LEU A 319 -21.93 10.25 15.21
N PRO A 320 -23.18 10.08 14.77
CA PRO A 320 -24.31 9.87 15.68
C PRO A 320 -24.08 8.65 16.56
N LYS A 321 -24.44 8.72 17.86
CA LYS A 321 -24.23 7.63 18.84
C LYS A 321 -24.75 6.27 18.35
N LYS A 322 -25.89 6.26 17.64
CA LYS A 322 -26.49 5.05 17.06
C LYS A 322 -25.59 4.39 16.01
N LEU A 323 -24.93 5.18 15.16
CA LEU A 323 -23.99 4.68 14.15
C LEU A 323 -22.63 4.35 14.76
N ALA A 324 -22.20 5.13 15.76
CA ALA A 324 -20.94 4.89 16.46
C ALA A 324 -20.88 3.52 17.13
N ASN A 325 -21.99 3.09 17.74
CA ASN A 325 -22.11 1.81 18.44
C ASN A 325 -22.58 0.67 17.52
N LYS A 326 -22.79 0.95 16.22
CA LYS A 326 -23.12 -0.10 15.26
C LYS A 326 -21.90 -1.03 15.12
N GLN A 327 -22.10 -2.31 15.36
CA GLN A 327 -21.09 -3.32 15.07
C GLN A 327 -20.83 -3.36 13.57
N LEU A 328 -19.58 -3.56 13.18
CA LEU A 328 -19.22 -3.89 11.80
C LEU A 328 -19.88 -5.24 11.48
N ALA A 329 -20.67 -5.29 10.41
CA ALA A 329 -21.49 -6.44 10.04
C ALA A 329 -21.02 -7.03 8.72
#